data_AF-A0A7C6JUJ6-F1
#
_entry.id   AF-A0A7C6JUJ6-F1
#
_cell.length_a   1.000
_cell.length_b   1.000
_cell.length_c   1.000
_cell.angle_alpha   90.00
_cell.angle_beta   90.00
_cell.angle_gamma   90.00
#
_symmetry.space_group_name_H-M   'P 1'
#
loop_
_entity.id
_entity.type
_entity.pdbx_description
1 polymer ?
#
loop_
_entity_poly.entity_id
_entity_poly.type
_entity_poly.pdbx_seq_one_letter_code
_entity_poly.pdbx_strand_id
1 'polypeptide(L)'
;MKSRKGTVKFIWIPRLIAIAFILFLTLFSLDVFTEGGSIFKELVGFIIHSLPSLLMIAVLAFNWRNPYRCGLMFIAIGALFTLRFGTFRRLDTFVLISVPPLLVGGLFLLADKLQKKGSE
;
A
#
# COMPACT_ATOMS: atom_id res chain seq x y z
N MET A 1 14.20 27.01 26.32
CA MET A 1 13.09 26.64 25.42
C MET A 1 13.66 25.95 24.19
N LYS A 2 13.73 24.61 24.17
CA LYS A 2 14.37 23.85 23.08
C LYS A 2 13.38 23.80 21.91
N SER A 3 13.65 24.58 20.86
CA SER A 3 12.89 24.54 19.60
C SER A 3 12.85 23.10 19.09
N ARG A 4 11.70 22.43 19.25
CA ARG A 4 11.44 21.15 18.58
C ARG A 4 11.24 21.47 17.11
N LYS A 5 12.33 21.49 16.34
CA LYS A 5 12.27 21.43 14.88
C LYS A 5 11.30 20.30 14.53
N GLY A 6 10.32 20.60 13.68
CA GLY A 6 9.32 19.65 13.20
C GLY A 6 9.97 18.58 12.34
N THR A 7 10.67 17.64 12.97
CA THR A 7 11.19 16.46 12.27
C THR A 7 9.99 15.59 11.94
N VAL A 8 9.55 15.64 10.68
CA VAL A 8 8.60 14.65 10.16
C VAL A 8 9.18 13.29 10.52
N LYS A 9 8.50 12.54 11.41
CA LYS A 9 8.93 11.19 11.74
C LYS A 9 9.01 10.42 10.42
N PHE A 10 10.16 9.83 10.12
CA PHE A 10 10.42 9.11 8.85
C PHE A 10 9.31 8.11 8.46
N ILE A 11 8.52 7.66 9.42
CA ILE A 11 7.33 6.81 9.24
C ILE A 11 6.20 7.45 8.40
N TRP A 12 6.14 8.77 8.26
CA TRP A 12 5.12 9.42 7.44
C TRP A 12 5.37 9.23 5.94
N ILE A 13 6.63 9.10 5.52
CA ILE A 13 7.00 8.86 4.12
C ILE A 13 6.37 7.56 3.59
N PRO A 14 6.62 6.37 4.18
CA PRO A 14 6.00 5.13 3.69
C PRO A 14 4.47 5.15 3.78
N ARG A 15 3.88 5.84 4.78
CA ARG A 15 2.42 5.98 4.89
C ARG A 15 1.83 6.79 3.73
N LEU A 16 2.42 7.93 3.41
CA LEU A 16 1.94 8.77 2.31
C LEU A 16 2.06 8.05 0.97
N ILE A 17 3.18 7.35 0.73
CA ILE A 17 3.37 6.55 -0.48
C ILE A 17 2.36 5.39 -0.54
N ALA A 18 2.12 4.70 0.59
CA ALA A 18 1.12 3.64 0.66
C ALA A 18 -0.28 4.16 0.34
N ILE A 19 -0.69 5.29 0.93
CA ILE A 19 -1.99 5.91 0.68
C ILE A 19 -2.11 6.34 -0.79
N ALA A 20 -1.09 6.99 -1.33
CA ALA A 20 -1.08 7.38 -2.74
C ALA A 20 -1.24 6.18 -3.68
N PHE A 21 -0.54 5.08 -3.40
CA PHE A 21 -0.64 3.85 -4.20
C PHE A 21 -2.00 3.17 -4.06
N ILE A 22 -2.58 3.13 -2.85
CA ILE A 22 -3.94 2.62 -2.62
C ILE A 22 -4.96 3.42 -3.41
N LEU A 23 -4.86 4.75 -3.38
CA LEU A 23 -5.76 5.63 -4.14
C LEU A 23 -5.57 5.39 -5.64
N PHE A 24 -4.34 5.32 -6.11
CA PHE A 24 -4.01 5.00 -7.50
C PHE A 24 -4.63 3.67 -7.96
N LEU A 25 -4.49 2.60 -7.19
CA LEU A 25 -5.10 1.31 -7.54
C LEU A 25 -6.63 1.34 -7.51
N THR A 26 -7.22 2.09 -6.59
CA THR A 26 -8.69 2.27 -6.53
C THR A 26 -9.24 2.96 -7.77
N LEU A 27 -8.46 3.81 -8.45
CA LEU A 27 -8.91 4.44 -9.71
C LEU A 27 -9.18 3.43 -10.82
N PHE A 28 -8.46 2.31 -10.86
CA PHE A 28 -8.70 1.27 -11.86
C PHE A 28 -10.07 0.62 -11.66
N SER A 29 -10.52 0.47 -10.41
CA SER A 29 -11.84 -0.10 -10.11
C SER A 29 -13.02 0.75 -10.57
N LEU A 30 -12.80 2.02 -10.93
CA LEU A 30 -13.86 2.91 -11.40
C LEU A 30 -14.33 2.57 -12.83
N ASP A 31 -13.60 1.74 -13.55
CA ASP A 31 -13.96 1.28 -14.90
C ASP A 31 -15.32 0.56 -14.94
N VAL A 32 -15.69 -0.13 -13.86
CA VAL A 32 -16.98 -0.84 -13.72
C VAL A 32 -18.21 0.05 -13.92
N PHE A 33 -18.11 1.35 -13.62
CA PHE A 33 -19.21 2.30 -13.79
C PHE A 33 -19.44 2.71 -15.25
N THR A 34 -18.59 2.25 -16.17
CA THR A 34 -18.74 2.49 -17.62
C THR A 34 -19.47 1.36 -18.34
N GLU A 35 -19.76 0.26 -17.64
CA GLU A 35 -20.39 -0.94 -18.24
C GLU A 35 -21.92 -0.83 -18.42
N GLY A 36 -22.56 0.23 -17.91
CA GLY A 36 -23.99 0.48 -18.08
C GLY A 36 -24.89 -0.52 -17.33
N GLY A 37 -24.45 -0.96 -16.15
CA GLY A 37 -25.16 -1.92 -15.32
C GLY A 37 -26.23 -1.27 -14.42
N SER A 38 -26.88 -2.08 -13.59
CA SER A 38 -27.66 -1.52 -12.48
C SER A 38 -26.72 -0.97 -11.41
N ILE A 39 -27.12 0.11 -10.73
CA ILE A 39 -26.33 0.77 -9.67
C ILE A 39 -25.82 -0.26 -8.64
N PHE A 40 -26.65 -1.21 -8.24
CA PHE A 40 -26.26 -2.24 -7.29
C PHE A 40 -25.14 -3.15 -7.82
N LYS A 41 -25.24 -3.57 -9.10
CA LYS A 41 -24.22 -4.41 -9.73
C LYS A 41 -22.88 -3.69 -9.85
N GLU A 42 -22.91 -2.41 -10.23
CA GLU A 42 -21.71 -1.57 -10.35
C GLU A 42 -21.04 -1.34 -9.00
N LEU A 43 -21.82 -1.06 -7.94
CA LEU A 43 -21.28 -0.92 -6.58
C LEU A 43 -20.60 -2.19 -6.07
N VAL A 44 -21.23 -3.36 -6.29
CA VAL A 44 -20.64 -4.65 -5.92
C VAL A 44 -19.37 -4.91 -6.74
N GLY A 45 -19.42 -4.65 -8.04
CA GLY A 45 -18.26 -4.80 -8.92
C GLY A 45 -17.10 -3.88 -8.51
N PHE A 46 -17.38 -2.63 -8.12
CA PHE A 46 -16.37 -1.69 -7.62
C PHE A 46 -15.68 -2.22 -6.36
N ILE A 47 -16.43 -2.78 -5.41
CA ILE A 47 -15.87 -3.36 -4.17
C ILE A 47 -14.97 -4.56 -4.49
N ILE A 48 -15.42 -5.43 -5.40
CA ILE A 48 -14.66 -6.63 -5.80
C ILE A 48 -13.37 -6.23 -6.53
N HIS A 49 -13.42 -5.29 -7.47
CA HIS A 49 -12.24 -4.81 -8.18
C HIS A 49 -11.27 -4.05 -7.25
N SER A 50 -11.81 -3.38 -6.22
CA SER A 50 -11.03 -2.67 -5.20
C SER A 50 -10.45 -3.59 -4.12
N LEU A 51 -10.66 -4.90 -4.18
CA LEU A 51 -10.16 -5.83 -3.16
C LEU A 51 -8.64 -5.72 -2.90
N PRO A 52 -7.76 -5.54 -3.92
CA PRO A 52 -6.34 -5.27 -3.70
C PRO A 52 -6.10 -4.01 -2.85
N SER A 53 -6.79 -2.92 -3.15
CA SER A 53 -6.72 -1.65 -2.40
C SER A 53 -7.25 -1.80 -0.98
N LEU A 54 -8.41 -2.45 -0.81
CA LEU A 54 -9.05 -2.69 0.49
C LEU A 54 -8.15 -3.54 1.41
N LEU A 55 -7.47 -4.55 0.86
CA LEU A 55 -6.50 -5.35 1.61
C LEU A 55 -5.36 -4.48 2.16
N MET A 56 -4.78 -3.61 1.33
CA MET A 56 -3.71 -2.71 1.76
C MET A 56 -4.19 -1.64 2.75
N ILE A 57 -5.42 -1.14 2.59
CA ILE A 57 -6.07 -0.26 3.58
C ILE A 57 -6.15 -0.97 4.93
N ALA A 58 -6.64 -2.22 4.96
CA ALA A 58 -6.75 -2.99 6.18
C ALA A 58 -5.39 -3.20 6.86
N VAL A 59 -4.35 -3.57 6.09
CA VAL A 59 -2.98 -3.70 6.61
C VAL A 59 -2.51 -2.39 7.25
N LEU A 60 -2.65 -1.28 6.54
CA LEU A 60 -2.18 0.03 6.99
C LEU A 60 -2.96 0.52 8.22
N ALA A 61 -4.28 0.34 8.25
CA ALA A 61 -5.15 0.77 9.34
C ALA A 61 -4.91 -0.05 10.62
N PHE A 62 -4.91 -1.38 10.53
CA PHE A 62 -4.74 -2.25 11.70
C PHE A 62 -3.33 -2.20 12.28
N ASN A 63 -2.32 -1.99 11.44
CA ASN A 63 -0.92 -1.92 11.87
C ASN A 63 -0.39 -0.49 11.95
N TRP A 64 -1.27 0.52 12.00
CA TRP A 64 -0.88 1.94 11.93
C TRP A 64 0.23 2.31 12.93
N ARG A 65 0.20 1.74 14.14
CA ARG A 65 1.19 2.00 15.20
C ARG A 65 2.42 1.08 15.15
N ASN A 66 2.45 0.06 14.30
CA ASN A 66 3.52 -0.93 14.22
C ASN A 66 4.15 -0.94 12.80
N PRO A 67 5.18 -0.10 12.57
CA PRO A 67 5.87 0.00 11.29
C PRO A 67 6.42 -1.34 10.78
N TYR A 68 6.96 -2.15 11.68
CA TYR A 68 7.52 -3.47 11.35
C TYR A 68 6.47 -4.40 10.74
N ARG A 69 5.29 -4.52 11.38
CA ARG A 69 4.19 -5.36 10.85
C ARG A 69 3.64 -4.83 9.54
N CYS A 70 3.46 -3.50 9.40
CA CYS A 70 3.11 -2.88 8.12
C CYS A 70 4.12 -3.29 7.04
N GLY A 71 5.41 -3.14 7.31
CA GLY A 71 6.48 -3.45 6.38
C GLY A 71 6.44 -4.90 5.88
N LEU A 72 6.34 -5.85 6.81
CA LEU A 72 6.27 -7.27 6.48
C LEU A 72 5.02 -7.62 5.65
N MET A 73 3.86 -7.09 6.02
CA MET A 73 2.61 -7.35 5.31
C MET A 73 2.59 -6.73 3.91
N PHE A 74 3.13 -5.52 3.73
CA PHE A 74 3.26 -4.90 2.40
C PHE A 74 4.25 -5.68 1.51
N ILE A 75 5.36 -6.18 2.05
CA ILE A 75 6.25 -7.09 1.32
C ILE A 75 5.51 -8.37 0.93
N ALA A 76 4.76 -8.97 1.86
CA ALA A 76 3.99 -10.17 1.59
C ALA A 76 2.94 -9.95 0.49
N ILE A 77 2.26 -8.80 0.47
CA ILE A 77 1.32 -8.42 -0.60
C ILE A 77 2.05 -8.28 -1.93
N GLY A 78 3.18 -7.57 -1.97
CA GLY A 78 3.96 -7.43 -3.21
C GLY A 78 4.51 -8.77 -3.73
N ALA A 79 4.94 -9.65 -2.83
CA ALA A 79 5.35 -11.02 -3.17
C ALA A 79 4.16 -11.86 -3.66
N LEU A 80 3.00 -11.76 -3.02
CA LEU A 80 1.76 -12.40 -3.47
C LEU A 80 1.40 -11.95 -4.88
N PHE A 81 1.44 -10.63 -5.14
CA PHE A 81 1.19 -10.09 -6.47
C PHE A 81 2.14 -10.66 -7.51
N THR A 82 3.43 -10.70 -7.17
CA THR A 82 4.47 -11.24 -8.02
C THR A 82 4.24 -12.71 -8.34
N LEU A 83 4.14 -13.56 -7.32
CA LEU A 83 4.17 -15.01 -7.48
C LEU A 83 2.82 -15.57 -7.92
N ARG A 84 1.72 -15.11 -7.30
CA ARG A 84 0.39 -15.71 -7.52
C ARG A 84 -0.29 -15.21 -8.79
N PHE A 85 -0.10 -13.94 -9.15
CA PHE A 85 -0.63 -13.36 -10.38
C PHE A 85 0.43 -13.29 -11.49
N GLY A 86 1.65 -13.74 -11.23
CA GLY A 86 2.69 -13.89 -12.25
C GLY A 86 3.16 -12.58 -12.85
N THR A 87 3.09 -11.47 -12.11
CA THR A 87 3.41 -10.13 -12.66
C THR A 87 4.85 -10.05 -13.15
N PHE A 88 5.77 -10.85 -12.60
CA PHE A 88 7.17 -10.94 -13.06
C PHE A 88 7.32 -11.34 -14.54
N ARG A 89 6.29 -11.93 -15.15
CA ARG A 89 6.31 -12.31 -16.57
C ARG A 89 6.34 -11.10 -17.50
N ARG A 90 5.91 -9.93 -17.01
CA ARG A 90 5.91 -8.69 -17.78
C ARG A 90 6.44 -7.54 -16.93
N LEU A 91 7.47 -6.86 -17.41
CA LEU A 91 8.16 -5.83 -16.65
C LEU A 91 7.24 -4.65 -16.27
N ASP A 92 6.34 -4.25 -17.16
CA ASP A 92 5.36 -3.19 -16.92
C ASP A 92 4.38 -3.55 -15.79
N THR A 93 3.79 -4.75 -15.83
CA THR A 93 2.86 -5.19 -14.77
C THR A 93 3.61 -5.38 -13.44
N PHE A 94 4.82 -5.92 -13.47
CA PHE A 94 5.66 -6.07 -12.28
C PHE A 94 5.97 -4.72 -11.63
N VAL A 95 6.44 -3.75 -12.42
CA VAL A 95 6.79 -2.41 -11.94
C VAL A 95 5.56 -1.65 -11.46
N LEU A 96 4.42 -1.81 -12.13
CA LEU A 96 3.20 -1.08 -11.77
C LEU A 96 2.51 -1.64 -10.51
N ILE A 97 2.48 -2.97 -10.37
CA ILE A 97 1.65 -3.64 -9.36
C ILE A 97 2.48 -4.17 -8.19
N SER A 98 3.63 -4.80 -8.45
CA SER A 98 4.42 -5.47 -7.41
C SER A 98 5.46 -4.57 -6.74
N VAL A 99 6.11 -3.70 -7.51
CA VAL A 99 7.18 -2.84 -6.98
C VAL A 99 6.67 -1.85 -5.92
N PRO A 100 5.53 -1.15 -6.09
CA PRO A 100 5.08 -0.18 -5.09
C PRO A 100 4.83 -0.79 -3.70
N PRO A 101 4.10 -1.91 -3.53
CA PRO A 101 3.93 -2.51 -2.20
C PRO A 101 5.24 -3.06 -1.63
N LEU A 102 6.14 -3.61 -2.46
CA LEU A 102 7.48 -4.03 -2.01
C LEU A 102 8.31 -2.84 -1.50
N LEU A 103 8.30 -1.73 -2.24
CA LEU A 103 9.00 -0.50 -1.90
C LEU A 103 8.44 0.11 -0.60
N VAL A 104 7.11 0.24 -0.50
CA VAL A 104 6.43 0.70 0.71
C VAL A 104 6.79 -0.16 1.91
N GLY A 105 6.79 -1.49 1.72
CA GLY A 105 7.16 -2.43 2.77
C GLY A 105 8.60 -2.26 3.24
N GLY A 106 9.55 -2.14 2.31
CA GLY A 106 10.96 -1.85 2.61
C GLY A 106 11.15 -0.52 3.35
N LEU A 107 10.43 0.53 2.94
CA LEU A 107 10.47 1.84 3.59
C LEU A 107 9.90 1.80 5.02
N PHE A 108 8.84 1.02 5.27
CA PHE A 108 8.32 0.80 6.62
C PHE A 108 9.34 0.10 7.53
N LEU A 109 10.01 -0.94 7.04
CA LEU A 109 11.06 -1.64 7.79
C LEU A 109 12.28 -0.74 8.05
N LEU A 110 12.65 0.09 7.07
CA LEU A 110 13.73 1.06 7.24
C LEU A 110 13.37 2.12 8.28
N ALA A 111 12.15 2.66 8.21
CA ALA A 111 11.66 3.64 9.18
C ALA A 111 11.63 3.07 10.61
N ASP A 112 11.24 1.80 10.78
CA ASP A 112 11.29 1.08 12.07
C ASP A 112 12.72 1.01 12.63
N LYS A 113 13.69 0.59 11.81
CA LYS A 113 15.11 0.50 12.20
C LYS A 113 15.69 1.86 12.60
N LEU A 114 15.39 2.91 11.85
CA LEU A 114 15.87 4.27 12.13
C LEU A 114 15.28 4.84 13.43
N GLN A 115 14.02 4.50 13.75
CA GLN A 115 13.39 4.93 15.00
C GLN A 115 13.98 4.24 16.22
N LYS A 116 14.32 2.94 16.12
CA LYS A 116 14.97 2.18 17.19
C LYS A 116 16.37 2.73 17.49
N LYS A 117 17.19 2.93 16.45
CA LYS A 117 18.56 3.46 16.60
C LYS A 117 18.64 4.87 17.20
N GLY A 118 17.65 5.72 16.94
CA GLY A 118 17.60 7.06 17.55
C GLY A 118 17.07 7.09 18.99
N SER A 119 16.66 5.95 19.54
CA SER A 119 16.19 5.81 20.92
C SER A 119 17.22 5.16 21.86
N GLU A 120 18.34 4.70 21.30
CA GLU A 120 19.54 4.22 22.00
C GLU A 120 20.52 5.38 22.23
#